data_AF-A0A9D6FZD7-F1
#
_entry.id   AF-A0A9D6FZD7-F1
#
_cell.length_a   1.000
_cell.length_b   1.000
_cell.length_c   1.000
_cell.angle_alpha   90.00
_cell.angle_beta   90.00
_cell.angle_gamma   90.00
#
_symmetry.space_group_name_H-M   'P 1'
#
loop_
_entity.id
_entity.type
_entity.pdbx_description
1 polymer ?
#
loop_
_entity_poly.entity_id
_entity_poly.type
_entity_poly.pdbx_seq_one_letter_code
_entity_poly.pdbx_strand_id
1 'polypeptide(L)'
;MKCQACGRTNPKNASSCLGCGASLSAAAATQPPPSSTTQPAPPYTEPAAPTTVSGPASFWQRLVAYLIDSALLGVLSYLVTTVALSLTLGPG
;
A
#
# COMPACT_ATOMS: atom_id res chain seq x y z
N MET A 1 -8.21 -17.69 -18.55
CA MET A 1 -9.45 -16.93 -18.71
C MET A 1 -9.15 -15.45 -18.90
N LYS A 2 -9.93 -14.74 -19.72
CA LYS A 2 -9.75 -13.31 -19.96
C LYS A 2 -10.48 -12.50 -18.90
N CYS A 3 -9.79 -11.56 -18.26
CA CYS A 3 -10.39 -10.68 -17.28
C CYS A 3 -11.36 -9.72 -17.96
N GLN A 4 -12.60 -9.65 -17.49
CA GLN A 4 -13.61 -8.73 -18.01
C GLN A 4 -13.33 -7.27 -17.62
N ALA A 5 -12.56 -7.03 -16.56
CA ALA A 5 -12.25 -5.68 -16.08
C ALA A 5 -11.12 -5.00 -16.86
N CYS A 6 -10.06 -5.73 -17.23
CA CYS A 6 -8.87 -5.13 -17.87
C CYS A 6 -8.42 -5.83 -19.15
N GLY A 7 -9.11 -6.90 -19.58
CA GLY A 7 -8.79 -7.61 -20.82
C GLY A 7 -7.54 -8.50 -20.77
N ARG A 8 -6.80 -8.57 -19.65
CA ARG A 8 -5.63 -9.45 -19.51
C ARG A 8 -6.03 -10.92 -19.49
N THR A 9 -5.24 -11.76 -20.15
CA THR A 9 -5.37 -13.23 -20.07
C THR A 9 -4.67 -13.75 -18.81
N ASN A 10 -5.38 -14.52 -18.00
CA ASN A 10 -4.90 -15.12 -16.75
C ASN A 10 -4.95 -16.65 -16.83
N PRO A 11 -4.16 -17.38 -16.02
CA PRO A 11 -4.25 -18.84 -15.94
C PRO A 11 -5.64 -19.28 -15.45
N LYS A 12 -6.06 -20.50 -15.79
CA LYS A 12 -7.44 -20.98 -15.54
C LYS A 12 -7.77 -21.18 -14.05
N ASN A 13 -6.75 -21.36 -13.21
CA ASN A 13 -6.86 -21.54 -11.77
C ASN A 13 -6.64 -20.23 -10.97
N ALA A 14 -6.55 -19.08 -11.64
CA ALA A 14 -6.41 -17.80 -10.95
C ALA A 14 -7.76 -17.36 -10.37
N SER A 15 -7.84 -17.20 -9.05
CA SER A 15 -9.02 -16.65 -8.38
C SER A 15 -9.17 -15.14 -8.61
N SER A 16 -8.08 -14.44 -8.90
CA SER A 16 -8.02 -13.00 -9.15
C SER A 16 -7.09 -12.66 -10.32
N CYS A 17 -7.31 -11.50 -10.94
CA CYS A 17 -6.52 -11.07 -12.09
C CYS A 17 -5.14 -10.58 -11.66
N LEU A 18 -4.09 -11.14 -12.27
CA LEU A 18 -2.68 -10.74 -12.05
C LEU A 18 -2.34 -9.33 -12.57
N GLY A 19 -3.25 -8.70 -13.30
CA GLY A 19 -3.07 -7.35 -13.85
C GLY A 19 -3.73 -6.26 -13.00
N CYS A 20 -4.99 -6.47 -12.62
CA CYS A 20 -5.79 -5.45 -11.93
C CYS A 20 -6.37 -5.91 -10.58
N GLY A 21 -6.14 -7.16 -10.18
CA GLY A 21 -6.68 -7.72 -8.93
C GLY A 21 -8.15 -8.13 -8.96
N ALA A 22 -8.89 -7.85 -10.05
CA ALA A 22 -10.32 -8.19 -10.14
C ALA A 22 -10.59 -9.70 -9.97
N SER A 23 -11.62 -10.05 -9.21
CA SER A 23 -12.04 -11.46 -9.04
C SER A 23 -12.41 -12.06 -10.39
N LEU A 24 -11.86 -13.24 -10.68
CA LEU A 24 -12.14 -13.99 -11.90
C LEU A 24 -13.22 -15.07 -11.68
N SER A 25 -13.70 -15.24 -10.44
CA SER A 25 -14.77 -16.18 -10.12
C SER A 25 -16.14 -15.57 -10.44
N ALA A 26 -16.64 -15.85 -11.64
CA ALA A 26 -17.99 -15.46 -12.07
C ALA A 26 -19.03 -16.47 -11.55
N ALA A 27 -19.37 -16.38 -10.26
CA ALA A 27 -20.61 -16.93 -9.69
C ALA A 27 -20.91 -16.28 -8.31
N ALA A 28 -21.10 -14.97 -8.29
CA ALA A 28 -21.81 -14.29 -7.20
C ALA A 28 -22.55 -13.04 -7.73
N ALA A 29 -23.19 -13.18 -8.89
CA ALA A 29 -24.32 -12.33 -9.25
C ALA A 29 -25.61 -12.99 -8.78
N THR A 30 -25.71 -13.20 -7.47
CA THR A 30 -26.97 -13.37 -6.74
C THR A 30 -26.71 -12.89 -5.31
N GLN A 31 -26.86 -11.59 -5.06
CA GLN A 31 -27.24 -11.16 -3.73
C GLN A 31 -28.77 -11.22 -3.67
N PRO A 32 -29.39 -12.18 -2.95
CA PRO A 32 -30.69 -11.92 -2.36
C PRO A 32 -30.54 -10.83 -1.28
N PRO A 33 -31.57 -10.01 -1.05
CA PRO A 33 -31.58 -8.99 -0.01
C PRO A 33 -31.27 -9.61 1.37
N PRO A 34 -30.63 -8.87 2.30
CA PRO A 34 -30.27 -9.40 3.60
C PRO A 34 -31.54 -9.68 4.42
N SER A 35 -31.87 -10.95 4.59
CA SER A 35 -32.83 -11.37 5.62
C SER A 35 -32.20 -11.13 6.99
N SER A 36 -32.76 -10.16 7.71
CA SER A 36 -32.46 -9.85 9.10
C SER A 36 -32.69 -11.07 10.00
N THR A 37 -31.64 -11.80 10.32
CA THR A 37 -31.58 -12.51 11.60
C THR A 37 -31.18 -11.50 12.65
N THR A 38 -32.00 -11.35 13.67
CA THR A 38 -31.75 -10.57 14.89
C THR A 38 -30.34 -10.84 15.41
N GLN A 39 -29.43 -9.93 15.10
CA GLN A 39 -28.07 -9.90 15.61
C GLN A 39 -28.12 -9.28 17.02
N PRO A 40 -27.60 -9.94 18.07
CA PRO A 40 -27.41 -9.34 19.38
C PRO A 40 -26.56 -8.06 19.23
N ALA A 41 -26.92 -7.01 19.99
CA ALA A 41 -26.38 -5.65 19.86
C ALA A 41 -24.86 -5.63 19.58
N PRO A 42 -24.41 -4.88 18.55
CA PRO A 42 -22.99 -4.88 18.18
C PRO A 42 -22.15 -4.34 19.35
N PRO A 43 -21.03 -4.97 19.70
CA PRO A 43 -19.98 -4.26 20.40
C PRO A 43 -19.57 -3.11 19.49
N TYR A 44 -19.59 -1.89 20.03
CA TYR A 44 -19.12 -0.68 19.39
C TYR A 44 -17.89 -0.99 18.52
N THR A 45 -18.06 -0.93 17.20
CA THR A 45 -16.94 -1.07 16.27
C THR A 45 -16.30 0.29 16.17
N GLU A 46 -15.21 0.47 16.89
CA GLU A 46 -14.25 1.53 16.61
C GLU A 46 -14.02 1.55 15.08
N PRO A 47 -14.18 2.68 14.38
CA PRO A 47 -13.99 2.72 12.94
C PRO A 47 -12.61 2.14 12.62
N ALA A 48 -12.60 0.98 11.95
CA ALA A 48 -11.37 0.33 11.54
C ALA A 48 -10.56 1.36 10.76
N ALA A 49 -9.41 1.74 11.32
CA ALA A 49 -8.41 2.53 10.62
C ALA A 49 -8.19 1.90 9.24
N PRO A 50 -8.01 2.71 8.17
CA PRO A 50 -7.84 2.17 6.84
C PRO A 50 -6.72 1.14 6.86
N THR A 51 -7.08 -0.12 6.63
CA THR A 51 -6.15 -1.21 6.43
C THR A 51 -5.42 -0.90 5.14
N THR A 52 -4.30 -0.20 5.25
CA THR A 52 -3.30 -0.15 4.20
C THR A 52 -3.01 -1.60 3.84
N VAL A 53 -3.40 -1.99 2.63
CA VAL A 53 -3.13 -3.32 2.11
C VAL A 53 -1.62 -3.51 2.13
N SER A 54 -1.12 -4.18 3.15
CA SER A 54 0.28 -4.60 3.32
C SER A 54 0.59 -5.71 2.32
N GLY A 55 0.50 -5.42 1.03
CA GLY A 55 1.17 -6.18 -0.02
C GLY A 55 2.66 -5.85 -0.01
N PRO A 56 3.53 -6.68 -0.59
CA PRO A 56 4.92 -6.29 -0.81
C PRO A 56 4.92 -4.98 -1.59
N ALA A 57 5.42 -3.91 -0.97
CA ALA A 57 5.48 -2.59 -1.60
C ALA A 57 6.03 -2.73 -3.02
N SER A 58 5.28 -2.20 -3.99
CA SER A 58 5.66 -2.24 -5.40
C SER A 58 7.07 -1.67 -5.58
N PHE A 59 7.80 -2.13 -6.60
CA PHE A 59 9.17 -1.69 -6.86
C PHE A 59 9.34 -0.15 -6.82
N TRP A 60 8.40 0.57 -7.44
CA TRP A 60 8.40 2.04 -7.48
C TRP A 60 8.24 2.69 -6.11
N GLN A 61 7.45 2.08 -5.22
CA GLN A 61 7.25 2.60 -3.88
C GLN A 61 8.51 2.47 -3.03
N ARG A 62 9.27 1.38 -3.20
CA ARG A 62 10.60 1.24 -2.56
C ARG A 62 11.59 2.26 -3.11
N LEU A 63 11.61 2.46 -4.44
CA LEU A 63 12.49 3.43 -5.08
C LEU A 63 12.22 4.85 -4.56
N VAL A 64 10.95 5.27 -4.50
CA VAL A 64 10.57 6.59 -3.98
C VAL A 64 10.95 6.74 -2.51
N ALA A 65 10.70 5.72 -1.68
CA ALA A 65 11.13 5.74 -0.28
C ALA A 65 12.65 5.94 -0.18
N TYR A 66 13.44 5.15 -0.91
CA TYR A 66 14.90 5.31 -0.92
C TYR A 66 15.38 6.69 -1.35
N LEU A 67 14.72 7.33 -2.31
CA LEU A 67 15.06 8.70 -2.73
C LEU A 67 14.78 9.72 -1.62
N ILE A 68 13.64 9.59 -0.92
CA ILE A 68 13.27 10.46 0.20
C ILE A 68 14.26 10.27 1.35
N ASP A 69 14.52 9.03 1.76
CA ASP A 69 15.47 8.71 2.84
C ASP A 69 16.87 9.24 2.52
N SER A 70 17.34 9.05 1.28
CA SER A 70 18.66 9.54 0.84
C SER A 70 18.73 11.07 0.84
N ALA A 71 17.66 11.76 0.44
CA ALA A 71 17.61 13.22 0.48
C ALA A 71 17.63 13.74 1.92
N LEU A 72 16.86 13.14 2.82
CA LEU A 72 16.83 13.51 4.23
C LEU A 72 18.19 13.30 4.89
N LEU A 73 18.81 12.13 4.69
CA LEU A 73 20.15 11.83 5.21
C LEU A 73 21.22 12.72 4.58
N GLY A 74 21.11 13.04 3.30
CA GLY A 74 22.02 13.94 2.58
C GLY A 74 21.98 15.35 3.14
N VAL A 75 20.79 15.93 3.33
CA VAL A 75 20.61 17.26 3.93
C VAL A 75 21.12 17.28 5.36
N LEU A 76 20.77 16.27 6.17
CA LEU A 76 21.24 16.19 7.55
C LEU A 76 22.77 16.09 7.62
N SER A 77 23.37 15.22 6.80
CA SER A 77 24.83 15.06 6.71
C SER A 77 25.51 16.36 6.27
N TYR A 78 24.95 17.07 5.29
CA TYR A 78 25.46 18.36 4.84
C TYR A 78 25.45 19.41 5.97
N LEU A 79 24.37 19.51 6.74
CA LEU A 79 24.31 20.43 7.86
C LEU A 79 25.30 20.06 8.97
N VAL A 80 25.40 18.78 9.32
CA VAL A 80 26.35 18.31 10.34
C VAL A 80 27.78 18.59 9.91
N THR A 81 28.14 18.27 8.66
CA THR A 81 29.50 18.48 8.15
C THR A 81 29.86 19.95 8.04
N THR A 82 28.94 20.82 7.61
CA THR A 82 29.20 22.28 7.55
C THR A 82 29.35 22.90 8.93
N VAL A 83 28.52 22.49 9.91
CA VAL A 83 28.67 22.93 11.31
C VAL A 83 29.99 22.42 11.90
N ALA A 84 30.28 21.12 11.74
CA ALA A 84 31.52 20.53 12.24
C ALA A 84 32.75 21.22 11.63
N LEU A 85 32.73 21.48 10.32
CA LEU A 85 33.81 22.20 9.62
C LEU A 85 33.94 23.64 10.12
N SER A 86 32.83 24.33 10.38
CA SER A 86 32.84 25.69 10.91
C SER A 86 33.43 25.75 12.33
N LEU A 87 33.19 24.73 13.15
CA LEU A 87 33.76 24.62 14.49
C LEU A 87 35.26 24.26 14.47
N THR A 88 35.72 23.50 13.48
CA THR A 88 37.13 23.10 13.39
C THR A 88 38.00 24.13 12.68
N LEU A 89 37.45 24.90 11.74
CA LEU A 89 38.17 25.96 11.01
C LEU A 89 37.80 27.38 11.46
N GLY A 90 36.97 27.52 12.50
CA GLY A 90 36.60 28.83 13.05
C GLY A 90 37.80 29.60 13.63
N PRO A 91 37.78 30.94 13.61
CA PRO A 91 38.89 31.74 14.12
C PRO A 91 38.99 31.53 15.64
N GLY A 92 40.13 31.01 16.08
CA GLY A 92 40.49 30.91 17.50
C GLY A 92 40.76 32.26 18.15
#